data_AF-A0A836L115-F1
#
_entry.id   AF-A0A836L115-F1
#
_cell.length_a   1.000
_cell.length_b   1.000
_cell.length_c   1.000
_cell.angle_alpha   90.00
_cell.angle_beta   90.00
_cell.angle_gamma   90.00
#
_symmetry.space_group_name_H-M   'P 1'
#
loop_
_entity.id
_entity.type
_entity.pdbx_description
1 polymer ?
#
loop_
_entity_poly.entity_id
_entity_poly.type
_entity_poly.pdbx_seq_one_letter_code
_entity_poly.pdbx_strand_id
1 'polypeptide(L)'
;MVLRHYRWLPLELEPDYNDGYTCDHCHQDFLEAPFYHEEATGTDYCLNCGDAAGYTPFSGLVASLLFHSGNDVLRDTDSNAIALFAYRVDSQRAGVYFANTSNLVLHLDMNGSIRDAVYCTVKEGCIESKLRVLPTDFSRRFSWLNNGAFTLFDVEVHLHVTPLVPVPLDDFCVVGFNATDDFIEIRLNDSYTQLLDVRSGREIVAKIEMPVCLFSAQEVDVCSKSKATHLLRNLLSEVESATKL
;
A
#
# COMPACT_ATOMS: atom_id res chain seq x y z
N MET A 1 -9.92 4.87 7.97
CA MET A 1 -8.84 4.94 8.95
C MET A 1 -7.87 3.80 8.68
N VAL A 2 -6.60 4.12 8.52
CA VAL A 2 -5.53 3.13 8.31
C VAL A 2 -4.45 3.37 9.35
N LEU A 3 -4.42 2.53 10.38
CA LEU A 3 -3.34 2.52 11.37
C LEU A 3 -2.08 1.92 10.74
N ARG A 4 -1.01 2.70 10.71
CA ARG A 4 0.27 2.36 10.10
C ARG A 4 1.31 2.07 11.15
N HIS A 5 2.15 1.06 10.94
CA HIS A 5 3.22 0.75 11.87
C HIS A 5 4.44 1.66 11.67
N TYR A 6 4.79 2.38 12.72
CA TYR A 6 5.99 3.19 12.81
C TYR A 6 7.01 2.49 13.70
N ARG A 7 8.10 2.02 13.11
CA ARG A 7 9.31 1.65 13.87
C ARG A 7 10.11 2.89 14.25
N TRP A 8 10.17 3.84 13.32
CA TRP A 8 10.75 5.15 13.54
C TRP A 8 9.72 6.21 13.17
N LEU A 9 9.37 7.05 14.13
CA LEU A 9 8.54 8.20 13.84
C LEU A 9 9.37 9.28 13.11
N PRO A 10 8.88 9.82 11.99
CA PRO A 10 9.48 10.99 11.36
C PRO A 10 9.07 12.22 12.17
N LEU A 11 9.78 12.49 13.27
CA LEU A 11 9.59 13.67 14.12
C LEU A 11 9.68 14.99 13.35
N GLU A 12 10.33 14.98 12.18
CA GLU A 12 10.36 16.12 11.27
C GLU A 12 8.98 16.45 10.69
N LEU A 13 8.09 15.46 10.58
CA LEU A 13 6.70 15.60 10.14
C LEU A 13 5.75 15.77 11.32
N GLU A 14 6.04 15.10 12.43
CA GLU A 14 5.18 15.08 13.62
C GLU A 14 6.00 15.41 14.89
N PRO A 15 6.37 16.69 15.09
CA PRO A 15 7.27 17.10 16.17
C PRO A 15 6.65 16.97 17.57
N ASP A 16 5.32 16.89 17.67
CA ASP A 16 4.59 16.76 18.93
C ASP A 16 4.94 15.47 19.70
N TYR A 17 5.47 14.47 19.00
CA TYR A 17 5.89 13.19 19.56
C TYR A 17 7.34 13.17 20.05
N ASN A 18 8.04 14.30 20.06
CA ASN A 18 9.44 14.36 20.49
C ASN A 18 9.64 13.88 21.95
N ASP A 19 8.59 13.99 22.77
CA ASP A 19 8.59 13.56 24.17
C ASP A 19 7.91 12.19 24.37
N GLY A 20 7.57 11.51 23.27
CA GLY A 20 6.87 10.22 23.25
C GLY A 20 5.41 10.32 22.82
N TYR A 21 4.66 9.24 23.06
CA TYR A 21 3.23 9.15 22.79
C TYR A 21 2.48 8.49 23.95
N THR A 22 1.17 8.75 24.02
CA THR A 22 0.25 8.03 24.91
C THR A 22 -0.61 7.11 24.07
N CYS A 23 -0.68 5.83 24.42
CA CYS A 23 -1.58 4.92 23.71
C CYS A 23 -3.04 5.24 24.04
N ASP A 24 -3.88 5.51 23.03
CA ASP A 24 -5.29 5.85 23.21
C ASP A 24 -6.14 4.70 23.76
N HIS A 25 -5.66 3.46 23.64
CA HIS A 25 -6.40 2.29 24.12
C HIS A 25 -6.10 1.95 25.59
N CYS A 26 -4.83 1.98 26.00
CA CYS A 26 -4.41 1.58 27.35
C CYS A 26 -3.97 2.75 28.24
N HIS A 27 -3.87 3.96 27.67
CA HIS A 27 -3.47 5.21 28.33
C HIS A 27 -2.08 5.14 28.99
N GLN A 28 -1.19 4.26 28.51
CA GLN A 28 0.20 4.21 28.93
C GLN A 28 1.06 5.11 28.06
N ASP A 29 2.04 5.76 28.70
CA ASP A 29 3.00 6.65 28.04
C ASP A 29 4.26 5.89 27.61
N PHE A 30 4.77 6.20 26.42
CA PHE A 30 5.95 5.58 25.82
C PHE A 30 6.88 6.67 25.30
N LEU A 31 8.14 6.69 25.76
CA LEU A 31 9.14 7.67 25.34
C LEU A 31 9.66 7.39 23.92
N GLU A 32 10.20 6.20 23.70
CA GLU A 32 10.67 5.73 22.39
C GLU A 32 10.24 4.28 22.21
N ALA A 33 9.16 4.05 21.46
CA ALA A 33 8.70 2.71 21.14
C ALA A 33 7.99 2.69 19.78
N PRO A 34 8.03 1.56 19.05
CA PRO A 34 7.18 1.39 17.88
C PRO A 34 5.71 1.44 18.28
N PHE A 35 4.88 1.85 17.33
CA PHE A 35 3.46 1.98 17.54
C PHE A 35 2.71 1.99 16.21
N TYR A 36 1.40 1.91 16.31
CA TYR A 36 0.50 2.11 15.21
C TYR A 36 -0.08 3.51 15.29
N HIS A 37 0.09 4.29 14.22
CA HIS A 37 -0.33 5.68 14.14
C HIS A 37 -1.34 5.88 13.01
N GLU A 38 -2.38 6.68 13.26
CA GLU A 38 -3.34 7.13 12.26
C GLU A 38 -3.36 8.66 12.21
N GLU A 39 -2.82 9.21 11.12
CA GLU A 39 -2.54 10.63 10.95
C GLU A 39 -3.80 11.50 10.92
N ALA A 40 -4.91 10.98 10.37
CA ALA A 40 -6.12 11.77 10.16
C ALA A 40 -6.83 12.13 11.49
N THR A 41 -6.73 11.25 12.48
CA THR A 41 -7.37 11.38 13.79
C THR A 41 -6.36 11.59 14.91
N GLY A 42 -5.08 11.33 14.67
CA GLY A 42 -4.05 11.31 15.71
C GLY A 42 -4.15 10.09 16.62
N THR A 43 -4.76 8.98 16.15
CA THR A 43 -4.98 7.80 16.99
C THR A 43 -3.69 6.98 17.11
N ASP A 44 -3.31 6.64 18.35
CA ASP A 44 -2.07 5.93 18.67
C ASP A 44 -2.29 4.64 19.47
N TYR A 45 -1.76 3.55 18.94
CA TYR A 45 -1.83 2.23 19.57
C TYR A 45 -0.42 1.73 19.83
N CYS A 46 -0.08 1.44 21.09
CA CYS A 46 1.14 0.69 21.38
C CYS A 46 1.06 -0.71 20.73
N LEU A 47 2.22 -1.35 20.53
CA LEU A 47 2.28 -2.65 19.84
C LEU A 47 1.32 -3.69 20.42
N ASN A 48 1.28 -3.84 21.75
CA ASN A 48 0.39 -4.83 22.38
C ASN A 48 -1.09 -4.57 22.09
N CYS A 49 -1.53 -3.30 22.13
CA CYS A 49 -2.92 -2.94 21.83
C CYS A 49 -3.24 -3.10 20.34
N GLY A 50 -2.30 -2.72 19.47
CA GLY A 50 -2.43 -2.89 18.02
C GLY A 50 -2.52 -4.36 17.61
N ASP A 51 -1.61 -5.19 18.11
CA ASP A 51 -1.58 -6.63 17.88
C ASP A 51 -2.86 -7.30 18.40
N ALA A 52 -3.32 -6.92 19.61
CA ALA A 52 -4.57 -7.42 20.16
C ALA A 52 -5.80 -7.03 19.33
N ALA A 53 -5.77 -5.88 18.65
CA ALA A 53 -6.78 -5.44 17.69
C ALA A 53 -6.58 -6.07 16.29
N GLY A 54 -5.53 -6.88 16.08
CA GLY A 54 -5.24 -7.59 14.85
C GLY A 54 -4.43 -6.80 13.82
N TYR A 55 -3.95 -5.61 14.17
CA TYR A 55 -3.03 -4.87 13.30
C TYR A 55 -1.71 -5.62 13.17
N THR A 56 -1.04 -5.41 12.04
CA THR A 56 0.26 -6.00 11.76
C THR A 56 1.17 -4.91 11.22
N PRO A 57 2.50 -5.07 11.27
CA PRO A 57 3.42 -4.09 10.65
C PRO A 57 3.12 -3.78 9.18
N PHE A 58 2.40 -4.68 8.51
CA PHE A 58 2.01 -4.60 7.12
C PHE A 58 0.64 -3.94 6.86
N SER A 59 -0.06 -3.49 7.90
CA SER A 59 -1.41 -2.94 7.76
C SER A 59 -1.45 -1.74 6.79
N GLY A 60 -2.33 -1.87 5.79
CA GLY A 60 -2.53 -0.91 4.70
C GLY A 60 -1.48 -0.88 3.62
N LEU A 61 -0.54 -1.82 3.61
CA LEU A 61 0.48 -1.95 2.57
C LEU A 61 -0.01 -2.92 1.48
N VAL A 62 0.50 -2.79 0.26
CA VAL A 62 0.31 -3.80 -0.79
C VAL A 62 1.06 -5.05 -0.39
N ALA A 63 0.33 -6.13 -0.11
CA ALA A 63 0.88 -7.41 0.30
C ALA A 63 1.33 -8.27 -0.87
N SER A 64 0.64 -8.19 -2.02
CA SER A 64 1.04 -8.91 -3.22
C SER A 64 0.66 -8.17 -4.49
N LEU A 65 1.44 -8.44 -5.54
CA LEU A 65 1.18 -8.02 -6.91
C LEU A 65 0.76 -9.24 -7.72
N LEU A 66 -0.30 -9.10 -8.50
CA LEU A 66 -0.87 -10.15 -9.32
C LEU A 66 -0.81 -9.75 -10.79
N PHE A 67 -0.34 -10.66 -11.63
CA PHE A 67 -0.14 -10.45 -13.07
C PHE A 67 -0.94 -11.47 -13.88
N HIS A 68 -1.42 -11.03 -15.03
CA HIS A 68 -2.04 -11.89 -16.03
C HIS A 68 -0.95 -12.41 -16.98
N SER A 69 -0.75 -13.73 -17.06
CA SER A 69 0.24 -14.33 -17.97
C SER A 69 -0.30 -14.58 -19.38
N GLY A 70 -1.60 -14.37 -19.60
CA GLY A 70 -2.25 -14.58 -20.90
C GLY A 70 -1.95 -13.47 -21.91
N ASN A 71 -2.42 -13.70 -23.15
CA ASN A 71 -2.24 -12.75 -24.26
C ASN A 71 -3.36 -11.70 -24.35
N ASP A 72 -4.41 -11.83 -23.53
CA ASP A 72 -5.55 -10.93 -23.57
C ASP A 72 -5.21 -9.61 -22.91
N VAL A 73 -5.55 -8.50 -23.57
CA VAL A 73 -5.33 -7.16 -23.00
C VAL A 73 -6.54 -6.78 -22.16
N LEU A 74 -6.37 -6.81 -20.84
CA LEU A 74 -7.40 -6.40 -19.88
C LEU A 74 -7.50 -4.87 -19.86
N ARG A 75 -8.67 -4.32 -20.17
CA ARG A 75 -8.86 -2.86 -20.28
C ARG A 75 -10.10 -2.38 -19.53
N ASP A 76 -10.05 -1.14 -19.06
CA ASP A 76 -11.25 -0.35 -18.81
C ASP A 76 -11.86 0.05 -20.16
N THR A 77 -13.07 -0.40 -20.47
CA THR A 77 -13.69 -0.10 -21.77
C THR A 77 -13.98 1.38 -21.98
N ASP A 78 -14.11 2.17 -20.91
CA ASP A 78 -14.50 3.58 -21.01
C ASP A 78 -13.30 4.47 -21.30
N SER A 79 -12.23 4.31 -20.53
CA SER A 79 -11.00 5.08 -20.72
C SER A 79 -10.03 4.43 -21.70
N ASN A 80 -10.28 3.19 -22.11
CA ASN A 80 -9.38 2.32 -22.88
C ASN A 80 -8.02 2.10 -22.18
N ALA A 81 -7.94 2.37 -20.88
CA ALA A 81 -6.73 2.17 -20.09
C ALA A 81 -6.46 0.67 -19.89
N ILE A 82 -5.21 0.28 -20.04
CA ILE A 82 -4.75 -1.11 -19.91
C ILE A 82 -4.42 -1.39 -18.45
N ALA A 83 -4.95 -2.48 -17.90
CA ALA A 83 -4.56 -2.95 -16.57
C ALA A 83 -3.11 -3.47 -16.63
N LEU A 84 -2.23 -2.93 -15.79
CA LEU A 84 -0.83 -3.34 -15.70
C LEU A 84 -0.66 -4.51 -14.75
N PHE A 85 -1.27 -4.41 -13.57
CA PHE A 85 -1.28 -5.44 -12.55
C PHE A 85 -2.48 -5.26 -11.63
N ALA A 86 -2.85 -6.33 -10.95
CA ALA A 86 -3.69 -6.29 -9.78
C ALA A 86 -2.83 -6.30 -8.51
N TYR A 87 -3.39 -5.88 -7.40
CA TYR A 87 -2.71 -5.90 -6.12
C TYR A 87 -3.67 -6.32 -5.01
N ARG A 88 -3.16 -6.97 -3.96
CA ARG A 88 -3.88 -7.23 -2.71
C ARG A 88 -3.27 -6.42 -1.58
N VAL A 89 -4.13 -5.87 -0.73
CA VAL A 89 -3.74 -5.09 0.45
C VAL A 89 -4.01 -5.90 1.71
N ASP A 90 -5.17 -6.54 1.77
CA ASP A 90 -5.60 -7.37 2.89
C ASP A 90 -6.60 -8.43 2.41
N SER A 91 -7.20 -9.18 3.34
CA SER A 91 -8.15 -10.26 3.02
C SER A 91 -9.42 -9.81 2.27
N GLN A 92 -9.77 -8.53 2.29
CA GLN A 92 -10.99 -7.97 1.69
C GLN A 92 -10.73 -6.78 0.76
N ARG A 93 -9.47 -6.32 0.64
CA ARG A 93 -9.05 -5.22 -0.20
C ARG A 93 -8.05 -5.64 -1.24
N ALA A 94 -8.37 -5.24 -2.45
CA ALA A 94 -7.52 -5.44 -3.59
C ALA A 94 -7.80 -4.33 -4.61
N GLY A 95 -7.03 -4.29 -5.68
CA GLY A 95 -7.29 -3.35 -6.75
C GLY A 95 -6.58 -3.70 -8.04
N VAL A 96 -6.79 -2.84 -9.02
CA VAL A 96 -6.17 -2.92 -10.34
C VAL A 96 -5.57 -1.57 -10.66
N TYR A 97 -4.28 -1.56 -11.01
CA TYR A 97 -3.55 -0.39 -11.42
C TYR A 97 -3.51 -0.32 -12.96
N PHE A 98 -3.89 0.83 -13.53
CA PHE A 98 -3.96 1.02 -14.97
C PHE A 98 -2.81 1.89 -15.48
N ALA A 99 -2.46 1.71 -16.76
CA ALA A 99 -1.34 2.39 -17.41
C ALA A 99 -1.50 3.92 -17.48
N ASN A 100 -2.72 4.45 -17.38
CA ASN A 100 -3.00 5.88 -17.29
C ASN A 100 -3.03 6.39 -15.84
N THR A 101 -2.36 5.68 -14.93
CA THR A 101 -2.28 5.95 -13.48
C THR A 101 -3.61 5.89 -12.72
N SER A 102 -4.72 5.53 -13.37
CA SER A 102 -5.98 5.31 -12.66
C SER A 102 -5.97 3.99 -11.90
N ASN A 103 -6.89 3.87 -10.96
CA ASN A 103 -7.02 2.70 -10.10
C ASN A 103 -8.48 2.27 -10.00
N LEU A 104 -8.69 0.96 -9.90
CA LEU A 104 -9.94 0.39 -9.45
C LEU A 104 -9.68 -0.32 -8.12
N VAL A 105 -10.16 0.23 -7.02
CA VAL A 105 -10.07 -0.37 -5.68
C VAL A 105 -11.33 -1.16 -5.41
N LEU A 106 -11.18 -2.40 -4.94
CA LEU A 106 -12.24 -3.38 -4.77
C LEU A 106 -12.46 -3.71 -3.30
N HIS A 107 -13.72 -3.88 -2.92
CA HIS A 107 -14.14 -4.59 -1.73
C HIS A 107 -14.51 -6.01 -2.10
N LEU A 108 -13.87 -6.98 -1.47
CA LEU A 108 -14.20 -8.39 -1.65
C LEU A 108 -15.01 -8.88 -0.45
N ASP A 109 -15.99 -9.74 -0.73
CA ASP A 109 -16.58 -10.61 0.29
C ASP A 109 -15.63 -11.78 0.61
N MET A 110 -15.90 -12.51 1.70
CA MET A 110 -15.05 -13.63 2.15
C MET A 110 -14.89 -14.75 1.10
N ASN A 111 -15.83 -14.89 0.17
CA ASN A 111 -15.78 -15.85 -0.93
C ASN A 111 -15.00 -15.31 -2.15
N GLY A 112 -14.43 -14.11 -2.08
CA GLY A 112 -13.72 -13.44 -3.17
C GLY A 112 -14.61 -12.73 -4.19
N SER A 113 -15.94 -12.68 -4.02
CA SER A 113 -16.81 -11.90 -4.89
C SER A 113 -16.66 -10.40 -4.63
N ILE A 114 -16.81 -9.60 -5.68
CA ILE A 114 -16.69 -8.15 -5.59
C ILE A 114 -17.99 -7.58 -5.04
N ARG A 115 -17.91 -7.00 -3.84
CA ARG A 115 -19.03 -6.37 -3.13
C ARG A 115 -19.24 -4.93 -3.57
N ASP A 116 -18.15 -4.19 -3.75
CA ASP A 116 -18.13 -2.75 -3.98
C ASP A 116 -16.84 -2.35 -4.67
N ALA A 117 -16.84 -1.21 -5.37
CA ALA A 117 -15.65 -0.73 -6.06
C ALA A 117 -15.61 0.80 -6.13
N VAL A 118 -14.41 1.35 -6.04
CA VAL A 118 -14.10 2.76 -6.23
C VAL A 118 -13.11 2.89 -7.38
N TYR A 119 -13.44 3.70 -8.37
CA TYR A 119 -12.53 4.10 -9.43
C TYR A 119 -11.88 5.44 -9.07
N CYS A 120 -10.54 5.46 -9.00
CA CYS A 120 -9.75 6.62 -8.66
C CYS A 120 -8.99 7.11 -9.89
N THR A 121 -9.04 8.41 -10.17
CA THR A 121 -8.11 9.04 -11.13
C THR A 121 -6.99 9.72 -10.38
N VAL A 122 -5.77 9.52 -10.85
CA VAL A 122 -4.56 10.07 -10.21
C VAL A 122 -3.80 10.86 -11.25
N LYS A 123 -3.37 12.07 -10.87
CA LYS A 123 -2.51 12.92 -11.68
C LYS A 123 -1.37 13.43 -10.82
N GLU A 124 -0.15 13.31 -11.32
CA GLU A 124 1.05 13.80 -10.63
C GLU A 124 1.18 13.25 -9.18
N GLY A 125 0.76 12.00 -8.95
CA GLY A 125 0.79 11.36 -7.63
C GLY A 125 -0.33 11.79 -6.67
N CYS A 126 -1.23 12.67 -7.11
CA CYS A 126 -2.37 13.15 -6.31
C CYS A 126 -3.68 12.57 -6.85
N ILE A 127 -4.58 12.18 -5.94
CA ILE A 127 -5.91 11.71 -6.31
C ILE A 127 -6.77 12.90 -6.75
N GLU A 128 -7.17 12.93 -8.02
CA GLU A 128 -8.05 13.97 -8.56
C GLU A 128 -9.53 13.66 -8.32
N SER A 129 -9.92 12.40 -8.43
CA SER A 129 -11.29 11.97 -8.20
C SER A 129 -11.37 10.56 -7.64
N LYS A 130 -12.38 10.30 -6.82
CA LYS A 130 -12.81 8.97 -6.36
C LYS A 130 -14.29 8.82 -6.66
N LEU A 131 -14.65 7.83 -7.46
CA LEU A 131 -16.02 7.57 -7.88
C LEU A 131 -16.42 6.15 -7.54
N ARG A 132 -17.54 6.00 -6.84
CA ARG A 132 -18.15 4.68 -6.62
C ARG A 132 -18.62 4.10 -7.96
N VAL A 133 -18.25 2.86 -8.24
CA VAL A 133 -18.61 2.18 -9.50
C VAL A 133 -19.93 1.44 -9.29
N LEU A 134 -20.96 1.84 -10.02
CA LEU A 134 -22.26 1.16 -9.96
C LEU A 134 -22.15 -0.25 -10.56
N PRO A 135 -22.94 -1.23 -10.09
CA PRO A 135 -22.87 -2.61 -10.61
C PRO A 135 -23.06 -2.73 -12.13
N THR A 136 -23.90 -1.88 -12.71
CA THR A 136 -24.14 -1.81 -14.17
C THR A 136 -22.90 -1.32 -14.92
N ASP A 137 -22.24 -0.29 -14.41
CA ASP A 137 -21.00 0.23 -14.99
C ASP A 137 -19.86 -0.75 -14.79
N PHE A 138 -19.79 -1.40 -13.63
CA PHE A 138 -18.79 -2.41 -13.34
C PHE A 138 -18.83 -3.54 -14.37
N SER A 139 -20.01 -4.13 -14.57
CA SER A 139 -20.20 -5.27 -15.49
C SER A 139 -19.89 -4.93 -16.94
N ARG A 140 -20.10 -3.66 -17.33
CA ARG A 140 -19.83 -3.15 -18.67
C ARG A 140 -18.35 -2.80 -18.87
N ARG A 141 -17.75 -2.09 -17.91
CA ARG A 141 -16.38 -1.55 -17.97
C ARG A 141 -15.30 -2.57 -17.70
N PHE A 142 -15.58 -3.48 -16.78
CA PHE A 142 -14.64 -4.46 -16.25
C PHE A 142 -15.21 -5.87 -16.37
N SER A 143 -15.80 -6.18 -17.53
CA SER A 143 -16.48 -7.46 -17.78
C SER A 143 -15.60 -8.68 -17.53
N TRP A 144 -14.28 -8.53 -17.67
CA TRP A 144 -13.28 -9.55 -17.37
C TRP A 144 -13.14 -9.86 -15.86
N LEU A 145 -13.65 -9.01 -14.96
CA LEU A 145 -13.75 -9.28 -13.52
C LEU A 145 -15.03 -10.04 -13.11
N ASN A 146 -15.99 -10.23 -14.02
CA ASN A 146 -17.27 -10.85 -13.68
C ASN A 146 -17.16 -12.33 -13.26
N ASN A 147 -16.09 -13.02 -13.66
CA ASN A 147 -15.85 -14.43 -13.33
C ASN A 147 -15.21 -14.62 -11.94
N GLY A 148 -15.18 -13.57 -11.12
CA GLY A 148 -14.53 -13.55 -9.81
C GLY A 148 -13.29 -12.67 -9.81
N ALA A 149 -13.03 -12.04 -8.67
CA ALA A 149 -11.87 -11.17 -8.52
C ALA A 149 -10.59 -11.97 -8.74
N PHE A 150 -9.78 -11.49 -9.68
CA PHE A 150 -8.42 -11.96 -9.94
C PHE A 150 -8.25 -13.39 -10.48
N THR A 151 -9.32 -14.05 -10.94
CA THR A 151 -9.19 -15.39 -11.57
C THR A 151 -8.33 -15.38 -12.84
N LEU A 152 -8.25 -14.23 -13.50
CA LEU A 152 -7.38 -14.00 -14.65
C LEU A 152 -5.93 -13.67 -14.29
N PHE A 153 -5.63 -13.29 -13.04
CA PHE A 153 -4.26 -12.97 -12.62
C PHE A 153 -3.67 -14.19 -11.92
N ASP A 154 -3.00 -15.02 -12.72
CA ASP A 154 -2.54 -16.36 -12.35
C ASP A 154 -1.12 -16.37 -11.76
N VAL A 155 -0.40 -15.25 -11.83
CA VAL A 155 0.93 -15.08 -11.24
C VAL A 155 0.84 -14.12 -10.05
N GLU A 156 1.17 -14.59 -8.85
CA GLU A 156 1.16 -13.77 -7.63
C GLU A 156 2.57 -13.66 -7.03
N VAL A 157 3.04 -12.43 -6.88
CA VAL A 157 4.30 -12.07 -6.22
C VAL A 157 3.97 -11.54 -4.84
N HIS A 158 4.37 -12.27 -3.80
CA HIS A 158 4.15 -11.87 -2.42
C HIS A 158 5.28 -10.94 -1.98
N LEU A 159 4.91 -9.75 -1.49
CA LEU A 159 5.85 -8.81 -0.87
C LEU A 159 6.01 -9.14 0.61
N HIS A 160 4.89 -9.37 1.29
CA HIS A 160 4.83 -9.72 2.71
C HIS A 160 3.55 -10.49 3.05
N VAL A 161 3.40 -10.86 4.33
CA VAL A 161 2.18 -11.51 4.83
C VAL A 161 0.98 -10.57 4.66
N THR A 162 -0.14 -11.12 4.19
CA THR A 162 -1.39 -10.38 4.01
C THR A 162 -2.03 -10.05 5.38
N PRO A 163 -2.22 -8.76 5.71
CA PRO A 163 -2.97 -8.34 6.90
C PRO A 163 -4.39 -8.88 6.92
N LEU A 164 -4.87 -9.19 8.13
CA LEU A 164 -6.25 -9.65 8.34
C LEU A 164 -7.22 -8.49 8.54
N VAL A 165 -6.80 -7.43 9.26
CA VAL A 165 -7.63 -6.25 9.50
C VAL A 165 -7.80 -5.48 8.19
N PRO A 166 -9.05 -5.38 7.68
CA PRO A 166 -9.28 -4.76 6.39
C PRO A 166 -9.17 -3.26 6.48
N VAL A 167 -8.47 -2.66 5.53
CA VAL A 167 -8.46 -1.21 5.35
C VAL A 167 -9.83 -0.75 4.86
N PRO A 168 -10.34 0.43 5.25
CA PRO A 168 -11.56 0.95 4.64
C PRO A 168 -11.36 1.31 3.16
N LEU A 169 -12.38 1.06 2.36
CA LEU A 169 -12.32 1.16 0.89
C LEU A 169 -11.85 2.54 0.40
N ASP A 170 -12.32 3.60 1.05
CA ASP A 170 -12.06 4.96 0.61
C ASP A 170 -10.67 5.48 1.03
N ASP A 171 -9.94 4.74 1.88
CA ASP A 171 -8.71 5.22 2.52
C ASP A 171 -7.43 4.59 1.96
N PHE A 172 -7.55 3.82 0.87
CA PHE A 172 -6.42 3.22 0.19
C PHE A 172 -6.47 3.47 -1.32
N CYS A 173 -5.33 3.88 -1.90
CA CYS A 173 -5.15 3.97 -3.34
C CYS A 173 -3.65 3.90 -3.68
N VAL A 174 -3.28 3.17 -4.73
CA VAL A 174 -1.93 3.24 -5.31
C VAL A 174 -1.88 4.46 -6.23
N VAL A 175 -1.13 5.50 -5.85
CA VAL A 175 -1.02 6.75 -6.62
C VAL A 175 0.14 6.75 -7.61
N GLY A 176 1.02 5.77 -7.54
CA GLY A 176 2.14 5.65 -8.45
C GLY A 176 2.79 4.27 -8.39
N PHE A 177 3.39 3.88 -9.49
CA PHE A 177 4.15 2.65 -9.59
C PHE A 177 5.39 2.89 -10.45
N ASN A 178 6.51 2.34 -10.03
CA ASN A 178 7.71 2.25 -10.84
C ASN A 178 8.40 0.92 -10.55
N ALA A 179 9.04 0.32 -11.55
CA ALA A 179 9.77 -0.92 -11.37
C ALA A 179 10.95 -0.99 -12.33
N THR A 180 12.02 -1.58 -11.84
CA THR A 180 13.21 -1.95 -12.61
C THR A 180 13.58 -3.40 -12.27
N ASP A 181 14.65 -3.92 -12.86
CA ASP A 181 15.18 -5.23 -12.49
C ASP A 181 15.67 -5.30 -11.04
N ASP A 182 15.90 -4.15 -10.41
CA ASP A 182 16.54 -4.04 -9.10
C ASP A 182 15.58 -3.64 -7.98
N PHE A 183 14.50 -2.93 -8.29
CA PHE A 183 13.54 -2.48 -7.29
C PHE A 183 12.11 -2.41 -7.83
N ILE A 184 11.16 -2.44 -6.89
CA ILE A 184 9.76 -2.11 -7.12
C ILE A 184 9.37 -0.98 -6.17
N GLU A 185 8.83 0.10 -6.71
CA GLU A 185 8.29 1.25 -5.98
C GLU A 185 6.77 1.31 -6.15
N ILE A 186 6.05 1.30 -5.03
CA ILE A 186 4.61 1.50 -4.97
C ILE A 186 4.35 2.74 -4.12
N ARG A 187 3.85 3.79 -4.75
CA ARG A 187 3.44 5.02 -4.06
C ARG A 187 1.97 4.91 -3.71
N LEU A 188 1.65 5.13 -2.45
CA LEU A 188 0.31 5.07 -1.88
C LEU A 188 -0.22 6.49 -1.62
N ASN A 189 -1.52 6.61 -1.37
CA ASN A 189 -2.09 7.84 -0.83
C ASN A 189 -1.42 8.25 0.48
N ASP A 190 -1.64 9.51 0.87
CA ASP A 190 -1.08 10.09 2.07
C ASP A 190 0.46 10.06 2.09
N SER A 191 1.08 10.16 0.91
CA SER A 191 2.53 10.27 0.72
C SER A 191 3.35 9.09 1.27
N TYR A 192 2.74 7.91 1.41
CA TYR A 192 3.46 6.69 1.74
C TYR A 192 4.07 6.06 0.49
N THR A 193 5.23 5.44 0.64
CA THR A 193 5.90 4.68 -0.41
C THR A 193 6.37 3.35 0.16
N GLN A 194 6.08 2.27 -0.55
CA GLN A 194 6.69 0.96 -0.36
C GLN A 194 7.76 0.78 -1.42
N LEU A 195 8.97 0.47 -1.00
CA LEU A 195 10.11 0.29 -1.88
C LEU A 195 10.76 -1.05 -1.59
N LEU A 196 10.60 -1.99 -2.51
CA LEU A 196 11.21 -3.31 -2.44
C LEU A 196 12.52 -3.31 -3.21
N ASP A 197 13.64 -3.59 -2.53
CA ASP A 197 14.90 -4.00 -3.15
C ASP A 197 14.80 -5.48 -3.51
N VAL A 198 14.70 -5.78 -4.80
CA VAL A 198 14.54 -7.14 -5.35
C VAL A 198 15.79 -7.98 -5.10
N ARG A 199 16.97 -7.36 -5.05
CA ARG A 199 18.25 -8.07 -4.89
C ARG A 199 18.42 -8.60 -3.48
N SER A 200 18.02 -7.82 -2.48
CA SER A 200 18.17 -8.19 -1.07
C SER A 200 16.89 -8.73 -0.44
N GLY A 201 15.74 -8.62 -1.12
CA GLY A 201 14.43 -8.98 -0.59
C GLY A 201 14.04 -8.12 0.61
N ARG A 202 14.47 -6.86 0.62
CA ARG A 202 14.19 -5.89 1.69
C ARG A 202 13.14 -4.91 1.23
N GLU A 203 12.22 -4.58 2.11
CA GLU A 203 11.16 -3.62 1.84
C GLU A 203 11.27 -2.44 2.80
N ILE A 204 11.41 -1.24 2.26
CA ILE A 204 11.37 0.01 3.03
C ILE A 204 9.98 0.61 2.89
N VAL A 205 9.39 1.01 4.00
CA VAL A 205 8.22 1.88 4.01
C VAL A 205 8.66 3.27 4.43
N ALA A 206 8.29 4.26 3.63
CA ALA A 206 8.62 5.65 3.85
C ALA A 206 7.38 6.54 3.75
N LYS A 207 7.41 7.66 4.47
CA LYS A 207 6.42 8.73 4.42
C LYS A 207 7.17 10.01 4.04
N ILE A 208 6.82 10.62 2.91
CA ILE A 208 7.55 11.79 2.34
C ILE A 208 9.07 11.55 2.35
N GLU A 209 9.49 10.41 1.77
CA GLU A 209 10.91 9.99 1.69
C GLU A 209 11.64 9.80 3.04
N MET A 210 10.91 9.78 4.16
CA MET A 210 11.46 9.45 5.47
C MET A 210 11.10 8.00 5.82
N PRO A 211 12.08 7.12 6.09
CA PRO A 211 11.79 5.74 6.42
C PRO A 211 11.08 5.65 7.77
N VAL A 212 9.94 4.97 7.79
CA VAL A 212 9.14 4.71 8.99
C VAL A 212 9.29 3.26 9.46
N CYS A 213 9.60 2.35 8.52
CA CYS A 213 9.85 0.95 8.79
C CYS A 213 10.75 0.32 7.72
N LEU A 214 11.45 -0.76 8.07
CA LEU A 214 12.18 -1.62 7.15
C LEU A 214 11.80 -3.07 7.47
N PHE A 215 11.63 -3.88 6.44
CA PHE A 215 11.39 -5.31 6.54
C PHE A 215 12.49 -6.11 5.86
N SER A 216 12.80 -7.27 6.44
CA SER A 216 13.66 -8.28 5.84
C SER A 216 13.09 -9.65 6.17
N ALA A 217 12.98 -10.53 5.18
CA ALA A 217 12.41 -11.87 5.34
C ALA A 217 11.02 -11.87 6.02
N GLN A 218 10.17 -10.89 5.67
CA GLN A 218 8.81 -10.72 6.21
C GLN A 218 8.73 -10.37 7.70
N GLU A 219 9.82 -9.91 8.30
CA GLU A 219 9.87 -9.41 9.69
C GLU A 219 10.34 -7.96 9.73
N VAL A 220 9.96 -7.23 10.78
CA VAL A 220 10.49 -5.88 11.04
C VAL A 220 11.99 -5.97 11.29
N ASP A 221 12.78 -5.32 10.43
CA ASP A 221 14.23 -5.25 10.57
C ASP A 221 14.60 -4.32 11.74
N VAL A 222 15.49 -4.79 12.62
CA VAL A 222 15.97 -4.07 13.81
C VAL A 222 17.13 -3.13 13.47
N CYS A 223 17.35 -2.80 12.19
CA CYS A 223 18.39 -1.86 11.77
C CYS A 223 18.19 -0.45 12.37
N SER A 224 19.16 0.45 12.16
CA SER A 224 19.01 1.85 12.58
C SER A 224 18.26 2.67 11.51
N LYS A 225 17.53 3.72 11.94
CA LYS A 225 16.90 4.72 11.04
C LYS A 225 17.92 5.23 10.01
N SER A 226 19.14 5.55 10.44
CA SER A 226 20.22 6.04 9.56
C SER A 226 20.60 5.08 8.43
N LYS A 227 20.64 3.76 8.70
CA LYS A 227 20.92 2.75 7.68
C LYS A 227 19.75 2.62 6.71
N ALA A 228 18.52 2.62 7.21
CA ALA A 228 17.32 2.62 6.38
C ALA A 228 17.26 3.88 5.48
N THR A 229 17.59 5.06 6.01
CA THR A 229 17.65 6.31 5.24
C THR A 229 18.70 6.26 4.14
N HIS A 230 19.90 5.72 4.43
CA HIS A 230 20.93 5.57 3.42
C HIS A 230 20.51 4.61 2.30
N LEU A 231 19.89 3.48 2.66
CA LEU A 231 19.36 2.52 1.69
C LEU A 231 18.26 3.16 0.82
N LEU A 232 17.31 3.86 1.44
CA LEU A 232 16.23 4.57 0.74
C LEU A 232 16.76 5.57 -0.28
N ARG A 233 17.72 6.43 0.11
CA ARG A 233 18.32 7.41 -0.80
C ARG A 233 19.01 6.76 -1.99
N ASN A 234 19.73 5.68 -1.77
CA ASN A 234 20.40 4.95 -2.85
C ASN A 234 19.37 4.44 -3.86
N LEU A 235 18.33 3.77 -3.38
CA LEU A 235 17.28 3.22 -4.24
C LEU A 235 16.52 4.33 -4.98
N LEU A 236 16.14 5.43 -4.31
CA LEU A 236 15.49 6.58 -4.96
C LEU A 236 16.39 7.23 -6.03
N SER A 237 17.69 7.31 -5.82
CA SER A 237 18.61 7.84 -6.84
C SER A 237 18.68 6.96 -8.10
N GLU A 238 18.52 5.65 -7.95
CA GLU A 238 18.43 4.70 -9.06
C GLU A 238 17.11 4.87 -9.82
N VAL A 239 16.00 5.09 -9.09
CA VAL A 239 14.66 5.39 -9.64
C VAL A 239 14.69 6.64 -10.54
N GLU A 240 15.28 7.73 -10.05
CA GLU A 240 15.41 8.98 -10.80
C GLU A 240 16.31 8.87 -12.03
N SER A 241 17.33 7.99 -11.96
CA SER A 241 18.25 7.76 -13.06
C SER A 241 17.60 6.93 -14.17
N ALA A 242 16.77 5.95 -13.80
CA ALA A 242 16.04 5.10 -14.75
C ALA A 242 14.93 5.85 -15.51
N THR A 243 14.35 6.89 -14.91
CA THR A 243 13.24 7.68 -15.51
C THR A 243 13.69 8.79 -16.44
N LYS A 244 14.99 9.07 -16.55
CA LYS A 244 15.57 10.11 -17.44
C LYS A 244 16.06 9.59 -18.79
N LEU A 245 15.91 8.29 -19.06
CA LEU A 245 16.26 7.62 -20.32
C LEU A 245 15.03 7.45 -21.22
#